data_AF-K7AKR5-F1
#
_entry.id   AF-K7AKR5-F1
#
_cell.length_a   1.000
_cell.length_b   1.000
_cell.length_c   1.000
_cell.angle_alpha   90.00
_cell.angle_beta   90.00
_cell.angle_gamma   90.00
#
_symmetry.space_group_name_H-M   'P 1'
#
loop_
_entity.id
_entity.type
_entity.pdbx_description
1 polymer ?
#
loop_
_entity_poly.entity_id
_entity_poly.type
_entity_poly.pdbx_seq_one_letter_code
_entity_poly.pdbx_strand_id
1 'polypeptide(L)'
;ATDAVLKGPGKLRLVFEGKDETVDLEVFNFTGAGGVALAMYNTDESIQGFAEASMAIAYEKKWPLYLSTKNTILKKYDGRFKDIFQAVYEADWKSKYEAAGIWYEHRLIDDMVAYALKSEGGYVWACKNYDGDVQSDFLAQGFGSLGLMTSVLMCPDGKNIEAEAAHGTVTRHFRVHQKGGETSTNSIASIFAWTRGLAHRAKLDDNARLLDFTQKLEDACVGTVESGKMTKDLALLVHGSSKVTRGDYLNTEEFIDAVAAELQSRLAAN
;
A
#
# COMPACT_ATOMS: atom_id res chain seq x y z
N ALA A 1 11.37 4.12 15.11
CA ALA A 1 10.74 4.37 16.42
C ALA A 1 11.69 3.90 17.51
N THR A 2 11.73 4.59 18.64
CA THR A 2 12.46 4.13 19.84
C THR A 2 11.47 4.03 20.98
N ASP A 3 11.31 2.83 21.53
CA ASP A 3 10.35 2.53 22.58
C ASP A 3 11.01 1.86 23.78
N ALA A 4 10.39 2.02 24.96
CA ALA A 4 10.91 1.45 26.20
C ALA A 4 9.79 1.11 27.19
N VAL A 5 10.00 0.05 27.95
CA VAL A 5 9.24 -0.26 29.17
C VAL A 5 9.93 0.40 30.36
N LEU A 6 9.22 1.32 31.02
CA LEU A 6 9.70 2.08 32.17
C LEU A 6 9.17 1.43 33.46
N LYS A 7 10.04 1.18 34.44
CA LYS A 7 9.70 0.52 35.71
C LYS A 7 9.77 1.52 36.86
N GLY A 8 8.69 1.61 37.64
CA GLY A 8 8.58 2.49 38.80
C GLY A 8 8.37 3.98 38.44
N PRO A 9 8.38 4.86 39.47
CA PRO A 9 8.17 6.29 39.28
C PRO A 9 9.40 6.97 38.66
N GLY A 10 9.16 8.01 37.84
CA GLY A 10 10.21 8.78 37.16
C GLY A 10 9.68 9.80 36.17
N LYS A 11 10.48 10.82 35.85
CA LYS A 11 10.13 11.86 34.86
C LYS A 11 10.67 11.50 33.48
N LEU A 12 9.79 11.49 32.48
CA LEU A 12 10.14 11.33 31.06
C LEU A 12 10.18 12.70 30.37
N ARG A 13 11.27 12.96 29.67
CA ARG A 13 11.51 14.20 28.92
C ARG A 13 11.90 13.88 27.48
N LEU A 14 11.57 14.78 26.56
CA LEU A 14 12.05 14.80 25.19
C LEU A 14 13.02 15.98 25.05
N VAL A 15 14.30 15.67 24.85
CA VAL A 15 15.37 16.67 24.74
C VAL A 15 15.90 16.66 23.30
N PHE A 16 15.96 17.82 22.68
CA PHE A 16 16.62 18.04 21.40
C PHE A 16 17.74 19.07 21.60
N GLU A 17 18.97 18.64 21.35
CA GLU A 17 20.17 19.48 21.43
C GLU A 17 20.54 19.95 20.03
N GLY A 18 20.00 21.11 19.63
CA GLY A 18 20.36 21.77 18.39
C GLY A 18 21.65 22.58 18.51
N LYS A 19 22.19 23.03 17.38
CA LYS A 19 23.37 23.89 17.35
C LYS A 19 23.11 25.25 18.03
N ASP A 20 21.92 25.78 17.84
CA ASP A 20 21.53 27.14 18.27
C ASP A 20 20.40 27.14 19.33
N GLU A 21 19.71 26.00 19.52
CA GLU A 21 18.59 25.89 20.46
C GLU A 21 18.57 24.49 21.10
N THR A 22 18.41 24.46 22.42
CA THR A 22 18.04 23.25 23.15
C THR A 22 16.55 23.29 23.47
N VAL A 23 15.83 22.29 22.99
CA VAL A 23 14.41 22.08 23.34
C VAL A 23 14.34 21.00 24.41
N ASP A 24 13.66 21.27 25.50
CA ASP A 24 13.52 20.32 26.61
C ASP A 24 12.07 20.29 27.10
N LEU A 25 11.35 19.24 26.70
CA LEU A 25 9.92 19.09 26.93
C LEU A 25 9.66 17.97 27.93
N GLU A 26 8.93 18.26 29.01
CA GLU A 26 8.38 17.20 29.84
C GLU A 26 7.26 16.48 29.10
N VAL A 27 7.40 15.16 28.93
CA VAL A 27 6.39 14.33 28.28
C VAL A 27 5.38 13.84 29.32
N PHE A 28 5.88 13.24 30.40
CA PHE A 28 5.05 12.71 31.47
C PHE A 28 5.86 12.45 32.75
N ASN A 29 5.20 12.53 33.91
CA ASN A 29 5.78 12.13 35.19
C ASN A 29 5.09 10.86 35.72
N PHE A 30 5.78 9.73 35.64
CA PHE A 30 5.30 8.44 36.14
C PHE A 30 5.32 8.45 37.67
N THR A 31 4.16 8.21 38.29
CA THR A 31 4.03 8.12 39.76
C THR A 31 3.73 6.70 40.25
N GLY A 32 3.38 5.79 39.34
CA GLY A 32 2.95 4.42 39.63
C GLY A 32 4.01 3.35 39.39
N ALA A 33 3.55 2.12 39.15
CA ALA A 33 4.40 0.94 38.98
C ALA A 33 5.29 0.96 37.72
N GLY A 34 5.04 1.87 36.77
CA GLY A 34 5.76 1.98 35.51
C GLY A 34 4.84 2.34 34.34
N GLY A 35 5.31 2.11 33.13
CA GLY A 35 4.55 2.31 31.89
C GLY A 35 5.39 2.06 30.65
N VAL A 36 4.98 2.63 29.52
CA VAL A 36 5.72 2.57 28.26
C VAL A 36 5.89 3.97 27.68
N ALA A 37 6.95 4.16 26.91
CA ALA A 37 7.24 5.41 26.21
C ALA A 37 7.65 5.11 24.77
N LEU A 38 7.33 6.05 23.87
CA LEU A 38 7.66 5.98 22.45
C LEU A 38 8.11 7.35 21.96
N ALA A 39 9.20 7.39 21.20
CA ALA A 39 9.65 8.55 20.46
C ALA A 39 9.72 8.23 18.95
N MET A 40 9.24 9.17 18.14
CA MET A 40 9.21 9.08 16.68
C MET A 40 9.60 10.42 16.08
N TYR A 41 10.18 10.38 14.88
CA TYR A 41 10.55 11.57 14.11
C TYR A 41 10.19 11.35 12.64
N ASN A 42 10.20 12.43 11.88
CA ASN A 42 10.29 12.44 10.43
C ASN A 42 11.07 13.70 10.02
N THR A 43 11.50 13.79 8.76
CA THR A 43 12.24 14.97 8.27
C THR A 43 11.45 15.66 7.17
N ASP A 44 11.67 16.97 7.02
CA ASP A 44 10.96 17.76 6.01
C ASP A 44 11.28 17.27 4.59
N GLU A 45 12.52 16.84 4.35
CA GLU A 45 12.97 16.31 3.05
C GLU A 45 12.22 15.02 2.69
N SER A 46 12.02 14.14 3.68
CA SER A 46 11.27 12.90 3.51
C SER A 46 9.79 13.17 3.23
N ILE A 47 9.19 14.11 3.96
CA ILE A 47 7.80 14.52 3.77
C ILE A 47 7.60 15.16 2.39
N GLN A 48 8.53 16.01 1.96
CA GLN A 48 8.49 16.64 0.64
C GLN A 48 8.60 15.59 -0.47
N GLY A 49 9.55 14.66 -0.39
CA GLY A 49 9.68 13.58 -1.37
C GLY A 49 8.43 12.69 -1.42
N PHE A 50 7.80 12.43 -0.27
CA PHE A 50 6.53 11.72 -0.20
C PHE A 50 5.38 12.49 -0.86
N ALA A 51 5.31 13.81 -0.68
CA ALA A 51 4.33 14.68 -1.33
C ALA A 51 4.49 14.68 -2.85
N GLU A 52 5.72 14.87 -3.33
CA GLU A 52 6.06 14.87 -4.76
C GLU A 52 5.71 13.53 -5.42
N ALA A 53 6.09 12.41 -4.81
CA ALA A 53 5.78 11.08 -5.32
C ALA A 53 4.25 10.83 -5.35
N SER A 54 3.54 11.16 -4.27
CA SER A 54 2.08 11.02 -4.21
C SER A 54 1.39 11.83 -5.31
N MET A 55 1.88 13.05 -5.56
CA MET A 55 1.31 13.91 -6.59
C MET A 55 1.61 13.44 -8.01
N ALA A 56 2.82 12.92 -8.25
CA ALA A 56 3.19 12.34 -9.54
C ALA A 56 2.31 11.13 -9.86
N ILE A 57 2.10 10.22 -8.89
CA ILE A 57 1.27 9.02 -9.07
C ILE A 57 -0.17 9.40 -9.39
N ALA A 58 -0.77 10.32 -8.64
CA ALA A 58 -2.16 10.71 -8.88
C ALA A 58 -2.32 11.45 -10.22
N TYR A 59 -1.32 12.24 -10.62
CA TYR A 59 -1.31 12.89 -11.93
C TYR A 59 -1.15 11.92 -13.10
N GLU A 60 -0.33 10.87 -12.96
CA GLU A 60 -0.19 9.81 -13.97
C GLU A 60 -1.50 9.03 -14.13
N LYS A 61 -2.15 8.68 -13.01
CA LYS A 61 -3.45 7.97 -12.99
C LYS A 61 -4.64 8.84 -13.39
N LYS A 62 -4.47 10.17 -13.45
CA LYS A 62 -5.55 11.15 -13.63
C LYS A 62 -6.64 11.00 -12.56
N TRP A 63 -6.22 10.81 -11.31
CA TRP A 63 -7.11 10.67 -10.14
C TRP A 63 -6.86 11.80 -9.13
N PRO A 64 -7.87 12.20 -8.34
CA PRO A 64 -7.69 13.12 -7.22
C PRO A 64 -6.80 12.50 -6.13
N LEU A 65 -6.11 13.36 -5.37
CA LEU A 65 -5.21 12.99 -4.29
C LEU A 65 -5.74 13.44 -2.92
N TYR A 66 -5.75 12.53 -1.95
CA TYR A 66 -6.08 12.85 -0.56
C TYR A 66 -4.91 12.54 0.38
N LEU A 67 -4.51 13.52 1.21
CA LEU A 67 -3.64 13.28 2.36
C LEU A 67 -4.49 13.17 3.63
N SER A 68 -4.31 12.10 4.40
CA SER A 68 -4.95 11.96 5.71
C SER A 68 -3.97 12.16 6.87
N THR A 69 -4.39 12.91 7.88
CA THR A 69 -3.60 13.09 9.14
C THR A 69 -4.51 13.18 10.36
N LYS A 70 -3.94 13.27 11.56
CA LYS A 70 -4.63 13.66 12.80
C LYS A 70 -4.11 14.99 13.37
N ASN A 71 -3.98 16.02 12.52
CA ASN A 71 -3.43 17.34 12.91
C ASN A 71 -4.27 18.12 13.93
N THR A 72 -5.51 17.71 14.25
CA THR A 72 -6.27 18.27 15.38
C THR A 72 -5.69 17.87 16.74
N ILE A 73 -5.05 16.69 16.81
CA ILE A 73 -4.37 16.17 17.99
C ILE A 73 -2.87 16.45 17.90
N LEU A 74 -2.23 15.99 16.83
CA LEU A 74 -0.79 16.18 16.58
C LEU A 74 -0.54 17.48 15.83
N LYS A 75 -0.91 18.61 16.43
CA LYS A 75 -0.93 19.94 15.79
C LYS A 75 0.37 20.33 15.10
N LYS A 76 1.52 20.02 15.71
CA LYS A 76 2.85 20.31 15.13
C LYS A 76 3.31 19.22 14.17
N TYR A 77 3.30 17.95 14.62
CA TYR A 77 3.84 16.83 13.84
C TYR A 77 3.04 16.59 12.56
N ASP A 78 1.72 16.41 12.67
CA ASP A 78 0.84 16.18 11.53
C ASP A 78 0.51 17.47 10.78
N GLY A 79 0.56 18.62 11.46
CA GLY A 79 0.50 19.93 10.82
C GLY A 79 1.63 20.10 9.80
N ARG A 80 2.85 19.63 10.12
CA ARG A 80 4.00 19.72 9.22
C ARG A 80 3.78 18.96 7.90
N PHE A 81 3.16 17.78 7.95
CA PHE A 81 2.77 17.03 6.75
C PHE A 81 1.78 17.82 5.89
N LYS A 82 0.72 18.33 6.52
CA LYS A 82 -0.30 19.14 5.83
C LYS A 82 0.32 20.36 5.14
N ASP A 83 1.15 21.10 5.87
CA ASP A 83 1.74 22.34 5.38
C ASP A 83 2.72 22.09 4.23
N ILE A 84 3.57 21.06 4.33
CA ILE A 84 4.51 20.69 3.26
C ILE A 84 3.76 20.22 2.01
N PHE A 85 2.76 19.34 2.15
CA PHE A 85 1.97 18.91 1.00
C PHE A 85 1.27 20.09 0.32
N GLN A 86 0.71 21.02 1.10
CA GLN A 86 0.08 22.21 0.54
C GLN A 86 1.09 23.08 -0.23
N ALA A 87 2.27 23.31 0.34
CA ALA A 87 3.32 24.10 -0.30
C ALA A 87 3.80 23.48 -1.62
N VAL A 88 4.04 22.15 -1.65
CA VAL A 88 4.42 21.42 -2.86
C VAL A 88 3.31 21.48 -3.91
N TYR A 89 2.05 21.31 -3.48
CA TYR A 89 0.91 21.38 -4.39
C TYR A 89 0.82 22.75 -5.07
N GLU A 90 0.87 23.83 -4.27
CA GLU A 90 0.74 25.20 -4.76
C GLU A 90 1.89 25.61 -5.66
N ALA A 91 3.12 25.20 -5.35
CA ALA A 91 4.29 25.55 -6.12
C ALA A 91 4.33 24.87 -7.50
N ASP A 92 4.13 23.55 -7.55
CA ASP A 92 4.57 22.75 -8.71
C ASP A 92 3.46 21.95 -9.42
N TRP A 93 2.31 21.77 -8.77
CA TRP A 93 1.32 20.79 -9.20
C TRP A 93 -0.07 21.36 -9.46
N LYS A 94 -0.47 22.45 -8.80
CA LYS A 94 -1.82 23.01 -8.87
C LYS A 94 -2.29 23.24 -10.31
N SER A 95 -1.49 23.92 -11.13
CA SER A 95 -1.82 24.19 -12.53
C SER A 95 -1.98 22.91 -13.37
N LYS A 96 -1.12 21.91 -13.14
CA LYS A 96 -1.19 20.60 -13.82
C LYS A 96 -2.44 19.82 -13.42
N TYR A 97 -2.78 19.85 -12.14
CA TYR A 97 -3.95 19.17 -11.58
C TYR A 97 -5.24 19.78 -12.11
N GLU A 98 -5.36 21.11 -12.06
CA GLU A 98 -6.50 21.85 -12.61
C GLU A 98 -6.68 21.58 -14.11
N ALA A 99 -5.57 21.59 -14.89
CA ALA A 99 -5.61 21.27 -16.32
C ALA A 99 -6.05 19.82 -16.60
N ALA A 100 -5.78 18.89 -15.68
CA ALA A 100 -6.19 17.49 -15.78
C ALA A 100 -7.57 17.21 -15.16
N GLY A 101 -8.25 18.22 -14.58
CA GLY A 101 -9.56 18.05 -13.94
C GLY A 101 -9.51 17.29 -12.62
N ILE A 102 -8.36 17.23 -11.95
CA ILE A 102 -8.14 16.55 -10.66
C ILE A 102 -7.72 17.56 -9.58
N TRP A 103 -7.80 17.16 -8.31
CA TRP A 103 -7.50 18.04 -7.17
C TRP A 103 -6.69 17.32 -6.09
N TYR A 104 -6.09 18.12 -5.21
CA TYR A 104 -5.49 17.66 -3.97
C TYR A 104 -6.32 18.18 -2.79
N GLU A 105 -6.56 17.33 -1.79
CA GLU A 105 -7.26 17.72 -0.56
C GLU A 105 -6.64 17.05 0.68
N HIS A 106 -6.53 17.82 1.76
CA HIS A 106 -6.20 17.31 3.08
C HIS A 106 -7.47 16.95 3.85
N ARG A 107 -7.48 15.76 4.48
CA ARG A 107 -8.55 15.31 5.37
C ARG A 107 -8.03 14.83 6.72
N LEU A 108 -8.90 14.89 7.72
CA LEU A 108 -8.66 14.16 8.96
C LEU A 108 -8.84 12.66 8.72
N ILE A 109 -8.00 11.82 9.31
CA ILE A 109 -8.00 10.37 9.09
C ILE A 109 -9.36 9.72 9.38
N ASP A 110 -10.09 10.20 10.38
CA ASP A 110 -11.43 9.74 10.74
C ASP A 110 -12.49 10.12 9.70
N ASP A 111 -12.38 11.28 9.05
CA ASP A 111 -13.25 11.61 7.92
C ASP A 111 -12.84 10.83 6.66
N MET A 112 -11.54 10.65 6.42
CA MET A 112 -11.03 9.95 5.25
C MET A 112 -11.44 8.47 5.23
N VAL A 113 -11.39 7.77 6.37
CA VAL A 113 -11.87 6.37 6.44
C VAL A 113 -13.38 6.28 6.20
N ALA A 114 -14.16 7.26 6.68
CA ALA A 114 -15.60 7.31 6.45
C ALA A 114 -15.95 7.63 4.99
N TYR A 115 -15.17 8.49 4.35
CA TYR A 115 -15.24 8.77 2.92
C TYR A 115 -14.89 7.52 2.11
N ALA A 116 -13.78 6.85 2.43
CA ALA A 116 -13.32 5.65 1.72
C ALA A 116 -14.36 4.53 1.72
N LEU A 117 -15.06 4.31 2.85
CA LEU A 117 -16.13 3.32 2.96
C LEU A 117 -17.36 3.62 2.09
N LYS A 118 -17.61 4.89 1.75
CA LYS A 118 -18.77 5.34 0.98
C LYS A 118 -18.46 5.65 -0.48
N SER A 119 -17.18 5.81 -0.80
CA SER A 119 -16.70 6.18 -2.12
C SER A 119 -16.76 4.99 -3.08
N GLU A 120 -16.93 5.28 -4.37
CA GLU A 120 -16.81 4.28 -5.45
C GLU A 120 -15.35 4.01 -5.86
N GLY A 121 -14.37 4.40 -5.04
CA GLY A 121 -12.94 4.37 -5.39
C GLY A 121 -12.51 5.49 -6.35
N GLY A 122 -11.43 5.26 -7.10
CA GLY A 122 -10.95 6.19 -8.14
C GLY A 122 -10.15 7.39 -7.62
N TYR A 123 -9.38 7.22 -6.56
CA TYR A 123 -8.52 8.27 -5.97
C TYR A 123 -7.20 7.68 -5.47
N VAL A 124 -6.19 8.54 -5.30
CA VAL A 124 -4.96 8.20 -4.59
C VAL A 124 -5.07 8.68 -3.15
N TRP A 125 -4.73 7.81 -2.20
CA TRP A 125 -4.73 8.13 -0.78
C TRP A 125 -3.31 8.08 -0.23
N ALA A 126 -2.74 9.25 0.03
CA ALA A 126 -1.47 9.40 0.74
C ALA A 126 -1.68 9.19 2.25
N CYS A 127 -1.25 8.04 2.74
CA CYS A 127 -1.26 7.70 4.15
C CYS A 127 0.12 7.92 4.79
N LYS A 128 0.15 8.38 6.04
CA LYS A 128 1.38 8.29 6.85
C LYS A 128 1.71 6.83 7.10
N ASN A 129 2.99 6.53 7.38
CA ASN A 129 3.53 5.17 7.50
C ASN A 129 2.59 4.16 8.20
N TYR A 130 2.21 4.41 9.46
CA TYR A 130 1.33 3.51 10.21
C TYR A 130 -0.11 3.44 9.67
N ASP A 131 -0.67 4.57 9.24
CA ASP A 131 -2.00 4.57 8.63
C ASP A 131 -2.00 3.79 7.31
N GLY A 132 -0.91 3.87 6.54
CA GLY A 132 -0.73 3.16 5.28
C GLY A 132 -0.76 1.65 5.49
N ASP A 133 0.05 1.15 6.42
CA ASP A 133 0.15 -0.27 6.79
C ASP A 133 -1.21 -0.86 7.19
N VAL A 134 -1.93 -0.18 8.10
CA VAL A 134 -3.24 -0.68 8.57
C VAL A 134 -4.33 -0.57 7.49
N GLN A 135 -4.37 0.55 6.77
CA GLN A 135 -5.45 0.79 5.80
C GLN A 135 -5.24 -0.01 4.50
N SER A 136 -4.01 -0.30 4.09
CA SER A 136 -3.75 -1.14 2.91
C SER A 136 -4.30 -2.55 3.10
N ASP A 137 -4.09 -3.14 4.27
CA ASP A 137 -4.62 -4.46 4.60
C ASP A 137 -6.15 -4.48 4.64
N PHE A 138 -6.74 -3.44 5.25
CA PHE A 138 -8.20 -3.30 5.31
C PHE A 138 -8.81 -3.16 3.91
N LEU A 139 -8.23 -2.31 3.06
CA LEU A 139 -8.68 -2.13 1.67
C LEU A 139 -8.50 -3.42 0.87
N ALA A 140 -7.36 -4.09 0.98
CA ALA A 140 -7.12 -5.36 0.28
C ALA A 140 -8.15 -6.42 0.64
N GLN A 141 -8.51 -6.53 1.92
CA GLN A 141 -9.56 -7.43 2.35
C GLN A 141 -10.96 -6.97 1.89
N GLY A 142 -11.21 -5.66 1.85
CA GLY A 142 -12.46 -5.06 1.35
C GLY A 142 -12.68 -5.25 -0.15
N PHE A 143 -11.61 -5.28 -0.94
CA PHE A 143 -11.61 -5.65 -2.36
C PHE A 143 -11.54 -7.16 -2.60
N GLY A 144 -11.63 -7.97 -1.54
CA GLY A 144 -11.83 -9.41 -1.59
C GLY A 144 -10.73 -10.20 -0.89
N SER A 145 -9.47 -10.03 -1.30
CA SER A 145 -8.36 -10.82 -0.78
C SER A 145 -7.05 -10.04 -0.83
N LEU A 146 -6.22 -10.24 0.20
CA LEU A 146 -4.82 -9.78 0.22
C LEU A 146 -4.02 -10.28 -1.00
N GLY A 147 -4.40 -11.43 -1.57
CA GLY A 147 -3.80 -11.98 -2.79
C GLY A 147 -4.07 -11.15 -4.06
N LEU A 148 -4.95 -10.15 -4.01
CA LEU A 148 -5.29 -9.26 -5.12
C LEU A 148 -4.66 -7.86 -4.98
N MET A 149 -3.89 -7.60 -3.93
CA MET A 149 -3.29 -6.30 -3.68
C MET A 149 -1.83 -6.25 -4.13
N THR A 150 -1.49 -5.25 -4.93
CA THR A 150 -0.12 -4.94 -5.35
C THR A 150 0.51 -3.90 -4.46
N SER A 151 1.80 -4.03 -4.15
CA SER A 151 2.59 -2.98 -3.48
C SER A 151 3.73 -2.54 -4.39
N VAL A 152 3.90 -1.22 -4.54
CA VAL A 152 5.01 -0.63 -5.30
C VAL A 152 5.55 0.57 -4.54
N LEU A 153 6.78 0.47 -4.07
CA LEU A 153 7.55 1.59 -3.54
C LEU A 153 8.15 2.38 -4.70
N MET A 154 7.83 3.66 -4.79
CA MET A 154 8.39 4.57 -5.81
C MET A 154 9.26 5.62 -5.15
N CYS A 155 10.50 5.76 -5.62
CA CYS A 155 11.40 6.82 -5.18
C CYS A 155 10.97 8.19 -5.75
N PRO A 156 11.29 9.30 -5.05
CA PRO A 156 10.95 10.66 -5.52
C PRO A 156 11.53 11.04 -6.89
N ASP A 157 12.59 10.35 -7.34
CA ASP A 157 13.21 10.58 -8.65
C ASP A 157 12.35 10.09 -9.84
N GLY A 158 11.25 9.37 -9.56
CA GLY A 158 10.36 8.79 -10.57
C GLY A 158 11.02 7.70 -11.42
N LYS A 159 12.20 7.20 -11.04
CA LYS A 159 13.01 6.23 -11.79
C LYS A 159 13.23 4.94 -11.05
N ASN A 160 13.40 4.98 -9.74
CA ASN A 160 13.62 3.78 -8.95
C ASN A 160 12.28 3.30 -8.37
N ILE A 161 11.98 2.02 -8.58
CA ILE A 161 10.85 1.36 -7.94
C ILE A 161 11.29 0.04 -7.32
N GLU A 162 10.56 -0.37 -6.29
CA GLU A 162 10.55 -1.72 -5.74
C GLU A 162 9.09 -2.20 -5.77
N ALA A 163 8.87 -3.44 -6.20
CA ALA A 163 7.53 -4.00 -6.38
C ALA A 163 7.43 -5.33 -5.65
N GLU A 164 6.40 -5.47 -4.83
CA GLU A 164 6.18 -6.62 -3.97
C GLU A 164 4.68 -6.96 -3.87
N ALA A 165 4.38 -8.12 -3.30
CA ALA A 165 3.02 -8.42 -2.86
C ALA A 165 2.74 -7.70 -1.53
N ALA A 166 1.53 -7.19 -1.32
CA ALA A 166 1.19 -6.55 -0.05
C ALA A 166 1.10 -7.54 1.13
N HIS A 167 0.92 -8.83 0.85
CA HIS A 167 0.80 -9.85 1.89
C HIS A 167 2.17 -10.37 2.37
N GLY A 168 2.23 -10.82 3.62
CA GLY A 168 3.39 -11.54 4.16
C GLY A 168 3.55 -12.97 3.60
N THR A 169 4.37 -13.78 4.27
CA THR A 169 4.79 -15.12 3.82
C THR A 169 3.74 -16.22 3.90
N VAL A 170 2.48 -15.89 4.23
CA VAL A 170 1.33 -16.83 4.33
C VAL A 170 1.67 -18.07 5.17
N THR A 171 2.31 -17.87 6.33
CA THR A 171 2.87 -18.94 7.19
C THR A 171 1.91 -20.10 7.46
N ARG A 172 0.62 -19.81 7.64
CA ARG A 172 -0.40 -20.85 7.86
C ARG A 172 -0.47 -21.87 6.72
N HIS A 173 -0.44 -21.40 5.46
CA HIS A 173 -0.44 -22.29 4.29
C HIS A 173 0.88 -23.06 4.21
N PHE A 174 2.00 -22.39 4.48
CA PHE A 174 3.31 -23.04 4.50
C PHE A 174 3.36 -24.20 5.51
N ARG A 175 2.76 -24.07 6.70
CA ARG A 175 2.67 -25.17 7.68
C ARG A 175 1.85 -26.37 7.19
N VAL A 176 0.85 -26.16 6.32
CA VAL A 176 0.09 -27.25 5.68
C VAL A 176 0.94 -27.94 4.63
N HIS A 177 1.61 -27.16 3.77
CA HIS A 177 2.55 -27.66 2.77
C HIS A 177 3.68 -28.50 3.38
N GLN A 178 4.28 -28.05 4.49
CA GLN A 178 5.33 -28.80 5.19
C GLN A 178 4.90 -30.20 5.67
N LYS A 179 3.60 -30.43 5.84
CA LYS A 179 3.03 -31.73 6.22
C LYS A 179 2.57 -32.56 5.01
N GLY A 180 2.85 -32.11 3.79
CA GLY A 180 2.37 -32.72 2.54
C GLY A 180 0.89 -32.47 2.27
N GLY A 181 0.26 -31.50 2.94
CA GLY A 181 -1.13 -31.14 2.71
C GLY A 181 -1.30 -30.26 1.47
N GLU A 182 -2.45 -30.36 0.82
CA GLU A 182 -2.84 -29.48 -0.30
C GLU A 182 -3.01 -28.04 0.19
N THR A 183 -2.54 -27.07 -0.61
CA THR A 183 -2.71 -25.64 -0.35
C THR A 183 -3.38 -24.97 -1.54
N SER A 184 -4.05 -23.84 -1.30
CA SER A 184 -4.62 -22.99 -2.34
C SER A 184 -4.27 -21.55 -1.99
N THR A 185 -3.02 -21.18 -2.26
CA THR A 185 -2.47 -19.84 -2.01
C THR A 185 -2.58 -19.03 -3.30
N ASN A 186 -3.21 -17.87 -3.24
CA ASN A 186 -3.33 -16.97 -4.37
C ASN A 186 -1.95 -16.40 -4.76
N SER A 187 -1.57 -16.58 -6.02
CA SER A 187 -0.27 -16.15 -6.56
C SER A 187 -0.33 -14.82 -7.33
N ILE A 188 -1.51 -14.22 -7.50
CA ILE A 188 -1.73 -13.03 -8.34
C ILE A 188 -0.86 -11.85 -7.88
N ALA A 189 -0.91 -11.47 -6.60
CA ALA A 189 -0.09 -10.36 -6.08
C ALA A 189 1.41 -10.56 -6.33
N SER A 190 1.92 -11.79 -6.13
CA SER A 190 3.33 -12.14 -6.41
C SER A 190 3.67 -12.09 -7.90
N ILE A 191 2.75 -12.49 -8.78
CA ILE A 191 2.90 -12.36 -10.24
C ILE A 191 2.93 -10.87 -10.61
N PHE A 192 2.05 -10.06 -10.03
CA PHE A 192 1.99 -8.64 -10.30
C PHE A 192 3.23 -7.89 -9.83
N ALA A 193 3.88 -8.33 -8.73
CA ALA A 193 5.19 -7.79 -8.36
C ALA A 193 6.22 -7.92 -9.49
N TRP A 194 6.27 -9.09 -10.15
CA TRP A 194 7.12 -9.31 -11.33
C TRP A 194 6.70 -8.43 -12.52
N THR A 195 5.41 -8.40 -12.87
CA THR A 195 4.95 -7.64 -14.04
C THR A 195 5.15 -6.14 -13.85
N ARG A 196 4.92 -5.60 -12.65
CA ARG A 196 5.15 -4.18 -12.34
C ARG A 196 6.62 -3.80 -12.46
N GLY A 197 7.53 -4.62 -11.93
CA GLY A 197 8.97 -4.42 -12.09
C GLY A 197 9.42 -4.46 -13.56
N LEU A 198 8.94 -5.45 -14.31
CA LEU A 198 9.25 -5.61 -15.74
C LEU A 198 8.64 -4.50 -16.60
N ALA A 199 7.42 -4.04 -16.30
CA ALA A 199 6.74 -2.96 -17.02
C ALA A 199 7.49 -1.65 -16.83
N HIS A 200 7.97 -1.38 -15.61
CA HIS A 200 8.81 -0.22 -15.34
C HIS A 200 10.17 -0.31 -16.06
N ARG A 201 10.80 -1.49 -16.06
CA ARG A 201 12.02 -1.72 -16.85
C ARG A 201 11.78 -1.47 -18.35
N ALA A 202 10.64 -1.93 -18.87
CA ALA A 202 10.23 -1.73 -20.24
C ALA A 202 10.06 -0.24 -20.58
N LYS A 203 9.43 0.53 -19.69
CA LYS A 203 9.27 2.00 -19.84
C LYS A 203 10.63 2.71 -19.87
N LEU A 204 11.56 2.32 -19.00
CA LEU A 204 12.90 2.92 -18.95
C LEU A 204 13.77 2.59 -20.18
N ASP A 205 13.54 1.43 -20.80
CA ASP A 205 14.30 0.96 -21.98
C ASP A 205 13.59 1.21 -23.33
N ASP A 206 12.41 1.82 -23.33
CA ASP A 206 11.53 1.93 -24.50
C ASP A 206 11.26 0.56 -25.18
N ASN A 207 11.05 -0.48 -24.36
CA ASN A 207 10.88 -1.85 -24.81
C ASN A 207 9.39 -2.26 -24.89
N ALA A 208 8.75 -1.91 -26.00
CA ALA A 208 7.33 -2.20 -26.23
C ALA A 208 6.98 -3.70 -26.13
N ARG A 209 7.89 -4.60 -26.51
CA ARG A 209 7.66 -6.06 -26.43
C ARG A 209 7.58 -6.56 -24.99
N LEU A 210 8.46 -6.05 -24.12
CA LEU A 210 8.42 -6.39 -22.70
C LEU A 210 7.16 -5.81 -22.04
N LEU A 211 6.77 -4.59 -22.40
CA LEU A 211 5.54 -3.98 -21.90
C LEU A 211 4.29 -4.78 -22.30
N ASP A 212 4.18 -5.18 -23.57
CA ASP A 212 3.10 -6.04 -24.07
C ASP A 212 3.03 -7.39 -23.33
N PHE A 213 4.18 -8.03 -23.09
CA PHE A 213 4.24 -9.26 -22.30
C PHE A 213 3.70 -9.06 -20.88
N THR A 214 4.09 -7.98 -20.21
CA THR A 214 3.62 -7.71 -18.84
C THR A 214 2.11 -7.48 -18.78
N GLN A 215 1.54 -6.75 -19.75
CA GLN A 215 0.09 -6.53 -19.82
C GLN A 215 -0.65 -7.85 -20.07
N LYS A 216 -0.17 -8.68 -21.01
CA LYS A 216 -0.77 -9.99 -21.30
C LYS A 216 -0.74 -10.93 -20.09
N LEU A 217 0.30 -10.87 -19.27
CA LEU A 217 0.39 -11.66 -18.03
C LEU A 217 -0.60 -11.16 -16.96
N GLU A 218 -0.71 -9.84 -16.76
CA GLU A 218 -1.73 -9.28 -15.85
C GLU A 218 -3.14 -9.67 -16.33
N ASP A 219 -3.43 -9.53 -17.62
CA ASP A 219 -4.72 -9.90 -18.20
C ASP A 219 -4.99 -11.41 -18.12
N ALA A 220 -3.95 -12.25 -18.20
CA ALA A 220 -4.09 -13.70 -18.04
C ALA A 220 -4.50 -14.08 -16.62
N CYS A 221 -3.95 -13.42 -15.59
CA CYS A 221 -4.38 -13.61 -14.21
C CYS A 221 -5.86 -13.25 -14.03
N VAL A 222 -6.27 -12.07 -14.52
CA VAL A 222 -7.65 -11.59 -14.43
C VAL A 222 -8.59 -12.51 -15.20
N GLY A 223 -8.29 -12.80 -16.47
CA GLY A 223 -9.10 -13.66 -17.33
C GLY A 223 -9.25 -15.08 -16.79
N THR A 224 -8.21 -15.63 -16.14
CA THR A 224 -8.28 -16.93 -15.47
C THR A 224 -9.33 -16.92 -14.35
N VAL A 225 -9.31 -15.92 -13.48
CA VAL A 225 -10.31 -15.76 -12.40
C VAL A 225 -11.71 -15.52 -12.96
N GLU A 226 -11.86 -14.65 -13.95
CA GLU A 226 -13.14 -14.35 -14.60
C GLU A 226 -13.73 -15.56 -15.33
N SER A 227 -12.89 -16.49 -15.79
CA SER A 227 -13.33 -17.78 -16.37
C SER A 227 -13.83 -18.80 -15.33
N GLY A 228 -13.79 -18.46 -14.04
CA GLY A 228 -14.21 -19.31 -12.92
C GLY A 228 -13.08 -20.16 -12.31
N LYS A 229 -11.85 -20.05 -12.82
CA LYS A 229 -10.68 -20.75 -12.27
C LYS A 229 -10.00 -19.87 -11.24
N MET A 230 -10.15 -20.18 -9.96
CA MET A 230 -9.65 -19.32 -8.89
C MET A 230 -9.15 -20.12 -7.69
N THR A 231 -8.36 -19.49 -6.84
CA THR A 231 -7.93 -20.06 -5.55
C THR A 231 -9.03 -19.94 -4.49
N LYS A 232 -8.86 -20.69 -3.41
CA LYS A 232 -9.86 -20.88 -2.37
C LYS A 232 -10.31 -19.57 -1.71
N ASP A 233 -9.39 -18.63 -1.51
CA ASP A 233 -9.70 -17.31 -0.98
C ASP A 233 -10.75 -16.58 -1.82
N LEU A 234 -10.66 -16.65 -3.15
CA LEU A 234 -11.61 -16.02 -4.07
C LEU A 234 -12.92 -16.80 -4.15
N ALA A 235 -12.86 -18.12 -4.19
CA ALA A 235 -14.06 -18.96 -4.19
C ALA A 235 -14.91 -18.74 -2.93
N LEU A 236 -14.27 -18.48 -1.77
CA LEU A 236 -14.96 -18.15 -0.52
C LEU A 236 -15.76 -16.84 -0.62
N LEU A 237 -15.31 -15.86 -1.43
CA LEU A 237 -16.01 -14.60 -1.65
C LEU A 237 -17.26 -14.81 -2.52
N VAL A 238 -17.14 -15.64 -3.56
CA VAL A 238 -18.23 -15.90 -4.52
C VAL A 238 -19.31 -16.77 -3.91
N HIS A 239 -18.94 -17.87 -3.25
CA HIS A 239 -19.90 -18.88 -2.80
C HIS A 239 -20.24 -18.78 -1.31
N GLY A 240 -19.41 -18.07 -0.52
CA GLY A 240 -19.53 -18.02 0.93
C GLY A 240 -18.87 -19.21 1.62
N SER A 241 -18.40 -18.99 2.85
CA SER A 241 -17.59 -19.95 3.60
C SER A 241 -18.26 -21.28 3.93
N SER A 242 -19.59 -21.31 3.99
CA SER A 242 -20.38 -22.50 4.28
C SER A 242 -20.72 -23.36 3.06
N LYS A 243 -20.51 -22.84 1.84
CA LYS A 243 -20.91 -23.51 0.59
C LYS A 243 -19.74 -23.91 -0.32
N VAL A 244 -18.55 -23.35 -0.10
CA VAL A 244 -17.35 -23.70 -0.89
C VAL A 244 -17.06 -25.20 -0.78
N THR A 245 -16.86 -25.83 -1.93
CA THR A 245 -16.43 -27.22 -2.10
C THR A 245 -15.11 -27.28 -2.86
N ARG A 246 -14.44 -28.44 -2.90
CA ARG A 246 -13.17 -28.60 -3.63
C ARG A 246 -13.30 -28.37 -5.14
N GLY A 247 -14.49 -28.54 -5.71
CA GLY A 247 -14.76 -28.28 -7.13
C GLY A 247 -14.80 -26.79 -7.50
N ASP A 248 -14.93 -25.90 -6.51
CA ASP A 248 -15.10 -24.45 -6.74
C ASP A 248 -13.76 -23.69 -6.79
N TYR A 249 -12.63 -24.36 -6.52
CA TYR A 249 -11.31 -23.74 -6.53
C TYR A 249 -10.21 -24.70 -6.96
N LEU A 250 -9.08 -24.11 -7.37
CA LEU A 250 -7.85 -24.78 -7.72
C LEU A 250 -6.86 -24.77 -6.55
N ASN A 251 -6.02 -25.79 -6.44
CA ASN A 251 -4.86 -25.72 -5.56
C ASN A 251 -3.79 -24.77 -6.13
N THR A 252 -2.74 -24.50 -5.35
CA THR A 252 -1.71 -23.51 -5.70
C THR A 252 -1.08 -23.76 -7.07
N GLU A 253 -0.71 -25.01 -7.38
CA GLU A 253 -0.04 -25.36 -8.64
C GLU A 253 -1.03 -25.35 -9.82
N GLU A 254 -2.22 -25.92 -9.63
CA GLU A 254 -3.29 -25.94 -10.64
C GLU A 254 -3.68 -24.52 -11.10
N PHE A 255 -3.69 -23.55 -10.18
CA PHE A 255 -3.98 -22.16 -10.52
C PHE A 255 -2.85 -21.52 -11.32
N ILE A 256 -1.58 -21.78 -10.97
CA ILE A 256 -0.42 -21.29 -11.72
C ILE A 256 -0.42 -21.87 -13.14
N ASP A 257 -0.70 -23.16 -13.29
CA ASP A 257 -0.82 -23.84 -14.59
C ASP A 257 -1.96 -23.24 -15.43
N ALA A 258 -3.10 -22.92 -14.81
CA ALA A 258 -4.22 -22.29 -15.49
C ALA A 258 -3.86 -20.89 -16.04
N VAL A 259 -3.16 -20.07 -15.23
CA VAL A 259 -2.65 -18.75 -15.67
C VAL A 259 -1.63 -18.90 -16.81
N ALA A 260 -0.73 -19.88 -16.72
CA ALA A 260 0.25 -20.15 -17.76
C ALA A 260 -0.40 -20.54 -19.09
N ALA A 261 -1.44 -21.37 -19.06
CA ALA A 261 -2.19 -21.76 -20.25
C ALA A 261 -2.93 -20.56 -20.88
N GLU A 262 -3.54 -19.70 -20.07
CA GLU A 262 -4.19 -18.48 -20.53
C GLU A 262 -3.18 -17.49 -21.15
N LEU A 263 -2.01 -17.33 -20.53
CA LEU A 263 -0.93 -16.51 -21.08
C LEU A 263 -0.45 -17.05 -22.44
N GLN A 264 -0.25 -18.35 -22.58
CA GLN A 264 0.16 -18.96 -23.84
C GLN A 264 -0.85 -18.68 -24.97
N SER A 265 -2.15 -18.77 -24.66
CA SER A 265 -3.21 -18.41 -25.60
C SER A 265 -3.09 -16.94 -26.05
N ARG A 266 -2.91 -16.01 -25.10
CA ARG A 266 -2.75 -14.56 -25.37
C ARG A 266 -1.49 -14.21 -26.13
N LEU A 267 -0.41 -14.95 -25.92
CA LEU A 267 0.84 -14.76 -26.68
C LEU A 267 0.76 -15.31 -28.11
N ALA A 268 -0.10 -16.30 -28.36
CA ALA A 268 -0.33 -16.87 -29.69
C ALA A 268 -1.33 -16.06 -30.53
N ALA A 269 -2.24 -15.34 -29.89
CA ALA A 269 -3.12 -14.36 -30.54
C ALA A 269 -2.32 -13.07 -30.85
N ASN A 270 -1.99 -12.85 -32.13
CA ASN A 270 -1.36 -11.62 -32.61
C ASN A 270 -2.33 -10.43 -32.55
#